data_AF-A0A7J3D6S3-F1
#
_entry.id   AF-A0A7J3D6S3-F1
#
_cell.length_a   1.000
_cell.length_b   1.000
_cell.length_c   1.000
_cell.angle_alpha   90.00
_cell.angle_beta   90.00
_cell.angle_gamma   90.00
#
_symmetry.space_group_name_H-M   'P 1'
#
loop_
_entity.id
_entity.type
_entity.pdbx_description
1 polymer ?
#
loop_
_entity_poly.entity_id
_entity_poly.type
_entity_poly.pdbx_seq_one_letter_code
_entity_poly.pdbx_strand_id
1 'polypeptide(L)' 'MNCCGVEAVVTVDSKGQMVLPKDLREKIKLKPNDKLAIIICGREDETCCLIMVKAENLGSSVKSFLGPLLREVLG' A
#
# COMPACT_ATOMS: atom_id res chain seq x y z
N MET A 1 20.47 -1.04 3.18
CA MET A 1 19.30 -0.44 2.50
C MET A 1 18.10 -1.29 2.89
N ASN A 2 17.51 -1.03 4.07
CA ASN A 2 16.34 -1.77 4.56
C ASN A 2 15.09 -1.03 4.07
N CYS A 3 14.75 -1.19 2.80
CA CYS A 3 13.36 -0.92 2.41
C CYS A 3 12.56 -2.18 2.74
N CYS A 4 11.37 -2.02 3.32
CA CYS A 4 10.38 -3.09 3.46
C CYS A 4 10.63 -4.09 4.62
N GLY A 5 10.50 -3.63 5.87
CA GLY A 5 10.25 -4.50 7.02
C GLY A 5 8.74 -4.69 7.28
N VAL A 6 8.36 -5.78 7.94
CA VAL A 6 6.98 -5.97 8.42
C VAL A 6 6.75 -5.05 9.63
N GLU A 7 5.96 -3.99 9.44
CA GLU A 7 5.68 -2.98 10.48
C GLU A 7 4.45 -3.33 11.33
N ALA A 8 3.54 -4.13 10.78
CA ALA A 8 2.35 -4.61 11.48
C ALA A 8 1.77 -5.84 10.77
N VAL A 9 1.15 -6.72 11.54
CA VAL A 9 0.23 -7.75 11.04
C VAL A 9 -1.15 -7.38 11.54
N VAL A 10 -2.11 -7.22 10.63
CA VAL A 10 -3.49 -6.86 10.95
C VAL A 10 -4.45 -7.93 10.45
N THR A 11 -5.57 -8.10 11.14
CA THR A 11 -6.65 -9.00 10.71
C THR A 11 -7.69 -8.19 9.94
N VAL A 12 -8.22 -8.79 8.88
CA VAL A 12 -9.41 -8.29 8.19
C VAL A 12 -10.63 -8.74 9.00
N ASP A 13 -11.45 -7.80 9.45
CA ASP A 13 -12.63 -8.14 10.25
C ASP A 13 -13.77 -8.73 9.40
N SER A 14 -14.88 -9.10 10.05
CA SER A 14 -16.06 -9.67 9.37
C SER A 14 -16.76 -8.73 8.40
N LYS A 15 -16.43 -7.42 8.43
CA LYS A 15 -16.93 -6.41 7.49
C LYS A 15 -15.93 -6.13 6.37
N GLY A 16 -14.82 -6.87 6.31
CA GLY A 16 -13.76 -6.66 5.33
C GLY A 16 -12.86 -5.47 5.64
N GLN A 17 -12.87 -4.95 6.87
CA GLN A 17 -12.10 -3.76 7.24
C GLN A 17 -10.74 -4.13 7.81
N MET A 18 -9.73 -3.30 7.52
CA MET A 18 -8.43 -3.34 8.19
C MET A 18 -8.29 -2.09 9.07
N VAL A 19 -7.96 -2.28 10.34
CA VAL A 19 -7.67 -1.18 11.26
C VAL A 19 -6.16 -0.97 11.33
N LEU A 20 -5.69 0.16 10.81
CA LEU A 20 -4.27 0.51 10.89
C LEU A 20 -3.89 0.92 12.32
N PRO A 21 -2.87 0.28 12.94
CA PRO A 21 -2.38 0.64 14.26
C PRO A 21 -2.02 2.12 14.35
N LYS A 22 -2.19 2.71 15.54
CA LYS A 22 -1.92 4.13 15.78
C LYS A 22 -0.50 4.51 15.37
N ASP A 23 0.49 3.73 15.81
CA ASP A 23 1.90 4.00 15.58
C ASP A 23 2.25 3.97 14.09
N LEU A 24 1.63 3.05 13.32
CA LEU A 24 1.79 2.99 11.87
C LEU A 24 1.21 4.24 11.19
N ARG A 25 0.01 4.68 11.61
CA ARG A 25 -0.61 5.91 11.09
C ARG A 25 0.24 7.14 11.37
N GLU A 26 0.81 7.24 12.57
CA GLU A 26 1.69 8.36 12.94
C GLU A 26 3.00 8.33 12.15
N LYS A 27 3.63 7.15 12.00
CA LYS A 27 4.87 6.97 11.25
C LYS A 27 4.75 7.41 9.78
N ILE A 28 3.65 7.08 9.11
CA ILE A 28 3.39 7.47 7.71
C ILE A 28 2.62 8.80 7.58
N LYS A 29 2.39 9.49 8.71
CA LYS A 29 1.64 10.77 8.77
C LYS A 29 0.27 10.68 8.10
N LEU A 30 -0.47 9.59 8.33
CA LEU A 30 -1.83 9.40 7.85
C LEU A 30 -2.82 10.14 8.76
N LYS A 31 -3.60 11.05 8.18
CA LYS A 31 -4.60 11.86 8.90
C LYS A 31 -6.01 11.35 8.65
N PRO A 32 -6.98 11.67 9.52
CA PRO A 32 -8.39 11.45 9.21
C PRO A 32 -8.76 12.05 7.85
N ASN A 33 -9.56 11.31 7.08
CA ASN A 33 -9.98 11.66 5.71
C ASN A 33 -8.91 11.60 4.61
N ASP A 34 -7.65 11.25 4.93
CA ASP A 34 -6.68 10.88 3.90
C ASP A 34 -7.22 9.69 3.10
N LYS A 35 -7.13 9.77 1.76
CA LYS A 35 -7.54 8.68 0.86
C LYS A 35 -6.33 7.79 0.56
N LEU A 36 -6.52 6.49 0.71
CA LEU A 36 -5.56 5.48 0.24
C LEU A 36 -6.10 4.84 -1.03
N ALA A 37 -5.27 4.81 -2.06
CA ALA A 37 -5.53 3.99 -3.23
C ALA A 37 -5.07 2.56 -2.95
N ILE A 38 -5.92 1.61 -3.30
CA ILE A 38 -5.64 0.17 -3.24
C ILE A 38 -5.37 -0.28 -4.67
N ILE A 39 -4.16 -0.76 -4.92
CA ILE A 39 -3.75 -1.31 -6.21
C ILE A 39 -3.55 -2.82 -6.08
N ILE A 40 -4.13 -3.57 -7.01
CA ILE A 40 -3.88 -5.00 -7.18
C ILE A 40 -2.60 -5.14 -8.03
N CYS A 41 -1.60 -5.83 -7.48
CA CYS A 41 -0.38 -6.17 -8.21
C CYS A 41 -0.35 -7.67 -8.48
N GLY A 42 -0.10 -8.03 -9.74
CA GLY A 42 -0.17 -9.41 -10.20
C GLY A 42 0.05 -9.53 -11.70
N ARG A 43 0.01 -10.78 -12.19
CA ARG A 43 -0.15 -11.09 -13.61
C ARG A 43 -1.64 -11.25 -13.91
N GLU A 44 -2.01 -11.29 -15.19
CA GLU A 44 -3.42 -11.36 -15.62
C GLU A 44 -4.21 -12.46 -14.90
N ASP A 45 -3.55 -13.57 -14.56
CA ASP A 45 -4.18 -14.77 -14.01
C ASP A 45 -3.88 -14.99 -12.52
N GLU A 46 -3.03 -14.14 -11.91
CA GLU A 46 -2.54 -14.33 -10.54
C GLU A 46 -2.34 -13.00 -9.83
N THR A 47 -3.15 -12.76 -8.78
CA THR A 47 -2.95 -11.62 -7.88
C THR A 47 -1.90 -11.97 -6.83
N CYS A 48 -0.77 -11.27 -6.83
CA CYS A 48 0.29 -11.49 -5.86
C CYS A 48 0.01 -10.75 -4.55
N CYS A 49 -0.36 -9.47 -4.62
CA CYS A 49 -0.49 -8.63 -3.44
C CYS A 49 -1.35 -7.37 -3.67
N LEU A 50 -1.75 -6.75 -2.55
CA LEU A 50 -2.34 -5.41 -2.50
C LEU A 50 -1.27 -4.40 -2.13
N ILE A 51 -1.24 -3.28 -2.85
CA ILE A 51 -0.38 -2.14 -2.56
C ILE A 51 -1.27 -0.97 -2.14
N MET A 52 -0.97 -0.39 -0.99
CA MET A 52 -1.68 0.78 -0.46
C MET A 52 -0.79 2.00 -0.53
N VAL A 53 -1.26 3.07 -1.18
CA VAL A 53 -0.53 4.33 -1.33
C VAL A 53 -1.47 5.50 -1.08
N LYS A 54 -0.96 6.64 -0.59
CA LYS A 54 -1.77 7.86 -0.51
C LYS A 54 -2.22 8.26 -1.91
N ALA A 55 -3.52 8.49 -2.08
CA ALA A 55 -4.11 8.79 -3.37
C ALA A 55 -3.55 10.10 -3.97
N GLU A 56 -3.19 11.07 -3.13
CA GLU A 56 -2.55 12.33 -3.56
C GLU A 56 -1.16 12.13 -4.20
N ASN A 57 -0.47 11.04 -3.88
CA ASN A 57 0.84 10.73 -4.45
C ASN A 57 0.74 10.02 -5.80
N LEU A 58 -0.44 9.51 -6.14
CA LEU A 58 -0.69 9.01 -7.48
C LEU A 58 -0.83 10.21 -8.40
N GLY A 59 0.21 10.46 -9.21
CA GLY A 59 0.11 11.39 -10.34
C GLY A 59 -0.90 10.91 -11.38
N SER A 60 -0.81 11.40 -12.62
CA SER A 60 -1.77 11.06 -13.68
C SER A 60 -1.77 9.57 -14.10
N SER A 61 -0.72 8.80 -13.79
CA SER A 61 -0.64 7.37 -14.08
C SER A 61 -0.12 6.57 -12.89
N VAL A 62 -0.89 5.57 -12.47
CA VAL A 62 -0.48 4.58 -11.45
C VAL A 62 0.81 3.86 -11.89
N LYS A 63 0.98 3.62 -13.20
CA LYS A 63 2.13 2.89 -13.76
C LYS A 63 3.43 3.69 -13.67
N SER A 64 3.39 5.02 -13.82
CA SER A 64 4.58 5.86 -13.68
C SER A 64 5.02 5.99 -12.22
N PHE A 65 4.09 5.92 -11.27
CA PHE A 65 4.39 5.96 -9.84
C PHE A 65 4.89 4.59 -9.32
N LEU A 66 4.19 3.50 -9.62
CA LEU A 66 4.52 2.17 -9.10
C LEU A 66 5.61 1.44 -9.88
N GLY A 67 5.80 1.76 -11.17
CA GLY A 67 6.77 1.08 -12.03
C GLY A 67 8.20 1.06 -11.48
N PRO A 68 8.76 2.20 -11.03
CA PRO A 68 10.08 2.24 -10.40
C PRO A 68 10.13 1.47 -9.08
N LEU A 69 9.13 1.64 -8.21
CA LEU A 69 9.07 0.96 -6.91
C LEU A 69 8.99 -0.56 -7.04
N LEU A 70 8.18 -1.06 -7.99
CA LEU A 70 8.05 -2.50 -8.23
C LEU A 70 9.33 -3.11 -8.79
N ARG A 71 10.12 -2.38 -9.58
CA ARG A 71 11.42 -2.87 -10.07
C ARG A 71 12.45 -2.99 -8.96
N GLU A 72 12.41 -2.13 -7.96
CA GLU A 72 13.31 -2.20 -6.81
C GLU A 72 12.90 -3.27 -5.80
N VAL A 73 11.60 -3.59 -5.71
CA VAL A 73 11.06 -4.55 -4.73
C VAL A 73 10.94 -5.97 -5.28
N LEU A 74 10.65 -6.14 -6.58
CA LEU A 74 10.46 -7.45 -7.24
C LEU A 74 11.57 -7.82 -8.23
N GLY A 75 12.54 -6.92 -8.46
CA GLY A 75 13.65 -7.09 -9.40
C GLY A 75 14.92 -7.59 -8.76
#